data_AF-A0A183EPL4-F1
#
_entry.id   AF-A0A183EPL4-F1
#
_cell.length_a   1.000
_cell.length_b   1.000
_cell.length_c   1.000
_cell.angle_alpha   90.00
_cell.angle_beta   90.00
_cell.angle_gamma   90.00
#
_symmetry.space_group_name_H-M   'P 1'
#
loop_
_entity.id
_entity.type
_entity.pdbx_description
1 polymer ?
#
loop_
_entity_poly.entity_id
_entity_poly.type
_entity_poly.pdbx_seq_one_letter_code
_entity_poly.pdbx_strand_id
1 'polypeptide(L)'
;MWAALLLLLSLLVLCRLSLLADATAGLVHRRFEYKHSFRAPDLSQRDGSIPFWTMSGDAVASKEQLRLAPSMRSRRGLAWNKRFMGESEHFEIQMAFRVTGQGRIGADGIGVWYTAHQPTLGPVSRLQVKTLELTNVRYSFALLTTCFFDIILELFSVFGANDYWTGMGLFLDSFDNDAQKNNPFIALMINDGTRQYDHQTDGSQ
;
A
#
# COMPACT_ATOMS: atom_id res chain seq x y z
N MET A 1 -4.89 42.08 -47.11
CA MET A 1 -4.50 40.68 -47.44
C MET A 1 -3.27 40.21 -46.65
N TRP A 2 -2.14 40.93 -46.65
CA TRP A 2 -0.90 40.49 -45.97
C TRP A 2 -1.00 40.32 -44.45
N ALA A 3 -1.76 41.18 -43.75
CA ALA A 3 -1.94 41.09 -42.30
C ALA A 3 -2.63 39.78 -41.84
N ALA A 4 -3.62 39.29 -42.61
CA ALA A 4 -4.31 38.04 -42.32
C ALA A 4 -3.41 36.81 -42.52
N LEU A 5 -2.53 36.87 -43.53
CA LEU A 5 -1.56 35.80 -43.81
C LEU A 5 -0.51 35.69 -42.70
N LEU A 6 -0.01 36.82 -42.19
CA LEU A 6 0.94 36.86 -41.07
C LEU A 6 0.32 36.34 -39.77
N LEU A 7 -0.94 36.68 -39.50
CA LEU A 7 -1.67 36.15 -38.35
C LEU A 7 -1.87 34.63 -38.45
N LEU A 8 -2.26 34.12 -39.63
CA LEU A 8 -2.41 32.68 -39.85
C LEU A 8 -1.08 31.94 -39.68
N LEU A 9 0.02 32.49 -40.22
CA LEU A 9 1.36 31.94 -40.05
C LEU A 9 1.80 31.94 -38.58
N SER A 10 1.55 33.03 -37.84
CA SER A 10 1.85 33.07 -36.41
C SER A 10 1.02 32.06 -35.61
N LEU A 11 -0.25 31.86 -35.97
CA LEU A 11 -1.13 30.88 -35.33
C LEU A 11 -0.67 29.44 -35.62
N LEU A 12 -0.25 29.17 -36.86
CA LEU A 12 0.31 27.87 -37.25
C LEU A 12 1.64 27.58 -36.55
N VAL A 13 2.50 28.58 -36.40
CA VAL A 13 3.77 28.47 -35.65
C VAL A 13 3.49 28.24 -34.16
N LEU A 14 2.58 29.00 -33.55
CA LEU A 14 2.17 28.80 -32.16
C LEU A 14 1.55 27.41 -31.96
N CYS A 15 0.68 26.97 -32.85
CA CYS A 15 0.05 25.66 -32.79
C CYS A 15 1.08 24.52 -32.93
N ARG A 16 2.05 24.65 -33.85
CA ARG A 16 3.18 23.71 -33.98
C ARG A 16 4.06 23.68 -32.73
N LEU A 17 4.30 24.84 -32.11
CA LEU A 17 5.08 24.94 -30.88
C LEU A 17 4.36 24.29 -29.69
N SER A 18 3.03 24.46 -29.59
CA SER A 18 2.19 23.78 -28.60
C SER A 18 2.17 22.26 -28.81
N LEU A 19 2.07 21.78 -30.05
CA LEU A 19 2.13 20.34 -30.37
C LEU A 19 3.50 19.71 -30.07
N LEU A 20 4.59 20.45 -30.25
CA LEU A 20 5.94 19.98 -29.92
C LEU A 20 6.19 19.94 -28.40
N ALA A 21 5.61 20.86 -27.64
CA ALA A 21 5.69 20.85 -26.18
C ALA A 21 5.01 19.60 -25.58
N ASP A 22 3.86 19.20 -26.12
CA ASP A 22 3.11 18.03 -25.66
C ASP A 22 3.85 16.70 -25.96
N ALA A 23 4.65 16.66 -27.03
CA ALA A 23 5.49 15.51 -27.36
C ALA A 23 6.62 15.24 -26.33
N THR A 24 6.98 16.23 -25.51
CA THR A 24 7.96 16.06 -24.42
C THR A 24 7.33 15.64 -23.08
N ALA A 25 5.99 15.65 -22.98
CA ALA A 25 5.27 15.26 -21.77
C ALA A 25 5.18 13.73 -21.54
N GLY A 26 5.82 12.91 -22.38
CA GLY A 26 5.49 11.49 -22.50
C GLY A 26 6.42 10.47 -21.81
N LEU A 27 7.58 10.86 -21.26
CA LEU A 27 8.51 9.89 -20.65
C LEU A 27 8.42 9.93 -19.13
N VAL A 28 7.54 9.08 -18.58
CA VAL A 28 7.49 8.80 -17.13
C VAL A 28 8.84 8.23 -16.69
N HIS A 29 9.63 9.06 -16.02
CA HIS A 29 10.92 8.64 -15.48
C HIS A 29 10.71 7.84 -14.20
N ARG A 30 10.94 6.52 -14.25
CA ARG A 30 10.87 5.64 -13.09
C ARG A 30 12.21 5.61 -12.36
N ARG A 31 12.21 6.03 -11.10
CA ARG A 31 13.37 5.92 -10.20
C ARG A 31 13.07 4.92 -9.09
N PHE A 32 14.02 4.04 -8.81
CA PHE A 32 13.89 3.09 -7.72
C PHE A 32 14.29 3.72 -6.38
N GLU A 33 13.37 3.74 -5.43
CA GLU A 33 13.62 4.27 -4.08
C GLU A 33 13.94 3.15 -3.07
N TYR A 34 15.23 2.98 -2.81
CA TYR A 34 15.74 1.92 -1.93
C TYR A 34 15.33 2.10 -0.45
N LYS A 35 15.12 3.35 0.01
CA LYS A 35 14.73 3.64 1.39
C LYS A 35 13.32 3.15 1.73
N HIS A 36 12.48 3.02 0.72
CA HIS A 36 11.13 2.49 0.86
C HIS A 36 11.07 1.00 0.55
N SER A 37 12.10 0.39 -0.05
CA SER A 37 11.99 -0.95 -0.62
C SER A 37 12.78 -2.00 0.16
N PHE A 38 12.36 -3.26 0.08
CA PHE A 38 13.18 -4.42 0.44
C PHE A 38 12.99 -5.54 -0.60
N ARG A 39 14.00 -6.38 -0.78
CA ARG A 39 13.98 -7.49 -1.75
C ARG A 39 14.93 -8.61 -1.33
N ALA A 40 14.67 -9.81 -1.82
CA ALA A 40 15.60 -10.92 -1.76
C ALA A 40 16.67 -10.87 -2.89
N PRO A 41 17.81 -11.56 -2.72
CA PRO A 41 18.36 -12.08 -1.47
C PRO A 41 18.99 -10.96 -0.60
N ASP A 42 19.16 -11.21 0.70
CA ASP A 42 19.63 -10.26 1.74
C ASP A 42 18.63 -9.17 2.16
N LEU A 43 17.36 -9.58 2.28
CA LEU A 43 16.28 -8.73 2.80
C LEU A 43 16.51 -8.27 4.25
N SER A 44 17.01 -9.17 5.11
CA SER A 44 17.30 -8.90 6.51
C SER A 44 18.80 -8.84 6.79
N GLN A 45 19.17 -7.96 7.70
CA GLN A 45 20.50 -7.93 8.29
C GLN A 45 20.74 -9.15 9.20
N ARG A 46 21.96 -9.29 9.74
CA ARG A 46 22.33 -10.41 10.64
C ARG A 46 21.53 -10.42 11.94
N ASP A 47 21.03 -9.26 12.36
CA ASP A 47 20.18 -9.05 13.53
C ASP A 47 18.69 -9.35 13.25
N GLY A 48 18.33 -9.73 12.03
CA GLY A 48 16.94 -9.93 11.62
C GLY A 48 16.17 -8.63 11.34
N SER A 49 16.82 -7.47 11.38
CA SER A 49 16.18 -6.19 11.06
C SER A 49 16.20 -5.92 9.55
N ILE A 50 15.20 -5.19 9.08
CA ILE A 50 15.13 -4.70 7.69
C ILE A 50 15.54 -3.22 7.69
N PRO A 51 16.53 -2.80 6.89
CA PRO A 51 16.94 -1.40 6.81
C PRO A 51 15.76 -0.48 6.47
N PHE A 52 15.60 0.64 7.20
CA PHE A 52 14.49 1.61 7.04
C PHE A 52 13.09 1.11 7.41
N TRP A 53 12.95 -0.12 7.87
CA TRP A 53 11.66 -0.67 8.27
C TRP A 53 11.62 -0.98 9.76
N THR A 54 10.44 -0.85 10.35
CA THR A 54 10.10 -1.27 11.71
C THR A 54 9.18 -2.48 11.61
N MET A 55 9.49 -3.52 12.36
CA MET A 55 8.66 -4.71 12.45
C MET A 55 7.99 -4.76 13.82
N SER A 56 6.75 -5.21 13.88
CA SER A 56 5.98 -5.27 15.12
C SER A 56 5.03 -6.48 15.11
N GLY A 57 4.62 -6.95 16.29
CA GLY A 57 3.81 -8.17 16.44
C GLY A 57 4.63 -9.43 16.21
N ASP A 58 4.04 -10.41 15.51
CA ASP A 58 4.64 -11.71 15.17
C ASP A 58 5.42 -11.67 13.83
N ALA A 59 5.73 -10.49 13.29
CA ALA A 59 6.46 -10.36 12.04
C ALA A 59 7.92 -10.80 12.21
N VAL A 60 8.41 -11.67 11.32
CA VAL A 60 9.78 -12.21 11.34
C VAL A 60 10.41 -12.06 9.97
N ALA A 61 11.58 -11.44 9.89
CA ALA A 61 12.32 -11.29 8.65
C ALA A 61 13.43 -12.34 8.55
N SER A 62 13.60 -12.83 7.32
CA SER A 62 14.69 -13.69 6.91
C SER A 62 15.41 -13.05 5.73
N LYS A 63 16.53 -13.63 5.31
CA LYS A 63 17.27 -13.13 4.14
C LYS A 63 16.48 -13.23 2.83
N GLU A 64 15.52 -14.14 2.76
CA GLU A 64 14.77 -14.43 1.53
C GLU A 64 13.39 -13.77 1.53
N GLN A 65 12.80 -13.54 2.71
CA GLN A 65 11.43 -13.09 2.82
C GLN A 65 11.11 -12.48 4.18
N LEU A 66 10.15 -11.59 4.17
CA LEU A 66 9.49 -11.09 5.37
C LEU A 66 8.21 -11.89 5.61
N ARG A 67 8.14 -12.59 6.73
CA ARG A 67 6.92 -13.26 7.18
C ARG A 67 6.13 -12.35 8.11
N LEU A 68 4.93 -11.92 7.72
CA LEU A 68 4.12 -11.03 8.55
C LEU A 68 3.44 -11.77 9.70
N ALA A 69 2.84 -12.92 9.42
CA ALA A 69 2.19 -13.75 10.42
C ALA A 69 2.42 -15.23 10.10
N PRO A 70 2.71 -16.07 11.10
CA PRO A 70 2.80 -17.52 10.92
C PRO A 70 1.41 -18.16 10.78
N SER A 71 1.37 -19.41 10.32
CA SER A 71 0.13 -20.19 10.10
C SER A 71 -0.53 -20.64 11.42
N MET A 72 -0.74 -19.73 12.38
CA MET A 72 -1.30 -20.01 13.71
C MET A 72 -2.54 -19.14 13.98
N ARG A 73 -3.38 -19.58 14.92
CA ARG A 73 -4.56 -18.80 15.38
C ARG A 73 -4.11 -17.48 15.98
N SER A 74 -4.83 -16.42 15.65
CA SER A 74 -4.73 -15.14 16.37
C SER A 74 -3.30 -14.60 16.37
N ARG A 75 -2.70 -14.55 15.19
CA ARG A 75 -1.37 -13.98 14.96
C ARG A 75 -1.45 -12.82 14.01
N ARG A 76 -0.49 -11.91 14.14
CA ARG A 76 -0.50 -10.67 13.38
C ARG A 76 0.86 -10.05 13.42
N GLY A 77 1.26 -9.47 12.30
CA GLY A 77 2.48 -8.70 12.25
C GLY A 77 2.33 -7.54 11.31
N LEU A 78 3.11 -6.52 11.61
CA LEU A 78 3.16 -5.28 10.87
C LEU A 78 4.61 -5.02 10.49
N ALA A 79 4.82 -4.62 9.25
CA ALA A 79 6.06 -4.02 8.81
C ALA A 79 5.75 -2.63 8.29
N TRP A 80 6.45 -1.63 8.83
CA TRP A 80 6.21 -0.22 8.53
C TRP A 80 7.49 0.48 8.10
N ASN A 81 7.41 1.34 7.09
CA ASN A 81 8.56 2.11 6.65
C ASN A 81 8.79 3.34 7.56
N LYS A 82 10.02 3.52 8.05
CA LYS A 82 10.42 4.64 8.94
C LYS A 82 10.55 5.97 8.20
N ARG A 83 10.63 5.96 6.87
CA ARG A 83 10.81 7.15 6.04
C ARG A 83 9.47 7.55 5.46
N PHE A 84 9.13 8.82 5.64
CA PHE A 84 8.03 9.44 4.91
C PHE A 84 8.37 9.49 3.42
N MET A 85 7.39 9.23 2.56
CA MET A 85 7.53 9.29 1.10
C MET A 85 7.32 10.73 0.65
N GLY A 86 8.41 11.47 0.49
CA GLY A 86 8.40 12.89 0.10
C GLY A 86 9.23 13.19 -1.14
N GLU A 87 9.90 12.18 -1.70
CA GLU A 87 10.82 12.30 -2.82
C GLU A 87 10.12 12.51 -4.17
N SER A 88 8.83 12.16 -4.29
CA SER A 88 8.05 12.28 -5.53
C SER A 88 6.55 12.37 -5.24
N GLU A 89 5.83 13.12 -6.07
CA GLU A 89 4.36 13.20 -6.04
C GLU A 89 3.68 11.97 -6.67
N HIS A 90 4.43 11.25 -7.50
CA HIS A 90 4.01 10.02 -8.16
C HIS A 90 4.92 8.87 -7.75
N PHE A 91 4.35 7.69 -7.61
CA PHE A 91 5.06 6.48 -7.20
C PHE A 91 4.57 5.29 -8.09
N GLU A 92 5.31 4.15 -8.28
CA GLU A 92 4.81 2.82 -8.78
C GLU A 92 4.92 1.48 -7.89
N ILE A 93 3.85 0.68 -7.48
CA ILE A 93 3.82 -0.36 -6.39
C ILE A 93 3.93 -1.71 -7.04
N GLN A 94 5.01 -2.43 -6.77
CA GLN A 94 5.16 -3.81 -7.18
C GLN A 94 5.39 -4.67 -5.96
N MET A 95 4.37 -5.41 -5.53
CA MET A 95 4.47 -6.35 -4.42
C MET A 95 4.46 -7.79 -4.90
N ALA A 96 5.40 -8.59 -4.41
CA ALA A 96 5.39 -10.04 -4.52
C ALA A 96 5.08 -10.61 -3.14
N PHE A 97 3.97 -11.35 -3.05
CA PHE A 97 3.51 -11.96 -1.82
C PHE A 97 3.07 -13.40 -2.06
N ARG A 98 3.10 -14.19 -0.99
CA ARG A 98 2.61 -15.56 -0.97
C ARG A 98 1.76 -15.76 0.28
N VAL A 99 0.53 -16.23 0.10
CA VAL A 99 -0.39 -16.64 1.16
C VAL A 99 -0.46 -18.16 1.18
N THR A 100 -0.03 -18.80 2.26
CA THR A 100 0.02 -20.28 2.38
C THR A 100 -0.57 -20.75 3.70
N GLY A 101 -1.24 -21.90 3.71
CA GLY A 101 -1.75 -22.49 4.95
C GLY A 101 -2.03 -23.96 4.82
N GLN A 102 -2.16 -24.63 5.96
CA GLN A 102 -2.40 -26.08 6.02
C GLN A 102 -3.81 -26.46 5.53
N GLY A 103 -4.79 -25.56 5.62
CA GLY A 103 -6.18 -25.80 5.24
C GLY A 103 -6.57 -25.25 3.86
N ARG A 104 -7.67 -25.77 3.31
CA ARG A 104 -8.30 -25.24 2.08
C ARG A 104 -8.68 -23.77 2.24
N ILE A 105 -9.34 -23.42 3.35
CA ILE A 105 -9.73 -22.05 3.69
C ILE A 105 -8.66 -21.43 4.60
N GLY A 106 -8.35 -20.16 4.38
CA GLY A 106 -7.45 -19.36 5.19
C GLY A 106 -8.11 -18.07 5.61
N ALA A 107 -7.59 -17.46 6.66
CA ALA A 107 -8.00 -16.14 7.11
C ALA A 107 -6.74 -15.33 7.46
N ASP A 108 -6.83 -14.07 7.86
CA ASP A 108 -7.85 -13.13 7.38
C ASP A 108 -7.43 -12.64 6.00
N GLY A 109 -6.22 -12.11 5.88
CA GLY A 109 -5.68 -11.62 4.62
C GLY A 109 -4.44 -10.77 4.81
N ILE A 110 -4.15 -9.90 3.83
CA ILE A 110 -3.08 -8.88 3.90
C ILE A 110 -3.70 -7.50 3.71
N GLY A 111 -3.27 -6.54 4.54
CA GLY A 111 -3.47 -5.11 4.30
C GLY A 111 -2.18 -4.44 3.85
N VAL A 112 -2.28 -3.62 2.80
CA VAL A 112 -1.21 -2.70 2.36
C VAL A 112 -1.69 -1.28 2.55
N TRP A 113 -0.83 -0.46 3.13
CA TRP A 113 -1.21 0.84 3.66
C TRP A 113 -0.34 1.95 3.07
N TYR A 114 -0.98 3.06 2.70
CA TYR A 114 -0.35 4.34 2.43
C TYR A 114 -1.10 5.41 3.21
N THR A 115 -0.59 5.73 4.39
CA THR A 115 -1.30 6.55 5.38
C THR A 115 -0.41 7.68 5.88
N ALA A 116 -1.03 8.78 6.31
CA ALA A 116 -0.34 9.95 6.85
C ALA A 116 0.48 9.62 8.12
N HIS A 117 -0.02 8.67 8.92
CA HIS A 117 0.57 8.25 10.19
C HIS A 117 0.85 6.76 10.19
N GLN A 118 1.88 6.37 10.95
CA GLN A 118 2.16 4.96 11.18
C GLN A 118 0.97 4.30 11.91
N PRO A 119 0.39 3.23 11.36
CA PRO A 119 -0.66 2.48 12.02
C PRO A 119 -0.14 1.84 13.30
N THR A 120 -0.94 1.92 14.36
CA THR A 120 -0.71 1.15 15.57
C THR A 120 -1.23 -0.28 15.36
N LEU A 121 -0.64 -1.24 16.08
CA LEU A 121 -1.24 -2.57 16.17
C LEU A 121 -2.61 -2.44 16.89
N GLY A 122 -3.74 -2.65 16.17
CA GLY A 122 -5.09 -2.89 16.76
C GLY A 122 -5.19 -4.13 17.68
N PRO A 123 -6.36 -4.70 17.99
CA PRO A 123 -6.56 -5.97 18.73
C PRO A 123 -6.61 -7.22 17.82
N VAL A 124 -6.28 -8.42 18.32
CA VAL A 124 -6.15 -9.62 17.47
C VAL A 124 -7.52 -10.18 17.04
N SER A 125 -7.74 -10.40 15.74
CA SER A 125 -8.89 -11.16 15.22
C SER A 125 -8.79 -12.66 15.59
N ARG A 126 -9.93 -13.29 15.89
CA ARG A 126 -10.00 -14.67 16.44
C ARG A 126 -9.75 -15.77 15.40
N LEU A 127 -9.22 -15.44 14.22
CA LEU A 127 -9.16 -16.34 13.08
C LEU A 127 -7.73 -16.82 12.77
N GLN A 128 -7.63 -17.92 12.03
CA GLN A 128 -6.34 -18.54 11.68
C GLN A 128 -5.69 -17.79 10.54
N VAL A 129 -4.60 -17.09 10.83
CA VAL A 129 -3.84 -16.42 9.79
C VAL A 129 -3.05 -17.45 8.98
N LYS A 130 -3.20 -17.47 7.65
CA LYS A 130 -2.32 -18.24 6.76
C LYS A 130 -0.94 -17.59 6.74
N THR A 131 0.14 -18.38 6.69
CA THR A 131 1.51 -17.85 6.55
C THR A 131 1.61 -16.89 5.36
N LEU A 132 2.01 -15.66 5.64
CA LEU A 132 2.17 -14.59 4.66
C LEU A 132 3.65 -14.29 4.48
N GLU A 133 4.15 -14.40 3.25
CA GLU A 133 5.55 -14.13 2.90
C GLU A 133 5.60 -13.00 1.86
N LEU A 134 6.32 -11.92 2.17
CA LEU A 134 6.58 -10.80 1.26
C LEU A 134 8.02 -10.89 0.75
N THR A 135 8.18 -10.90 -0.58
CA THR A 135 9.47 -11.13 -1.23
C THR A 135 10.00 -9.89 -1.97
N ASN A 136 9.12 -8.99 -2.42
CA ASN A 136 9.48 -7.75 -3.11
C ASN A 136 8.40 -6.70 -2.86
N VAL A 137 8.77 -5.46 -2.57
CA VAL A 137 7.86 -4.30 -2.55
C VAL A 137 8.54 -3.13 -3.29
N ARG A 138 7.85 -2.53 -4.27
CA ARG A 138 8.07 -1.21 -4.90
C ARG A 138 6.75 -0.41 -4.71
N TYR A 139 6.56 0.92 -4.90
CA TYR A 139 5.29 1.65 -4.53
C TYR A 139 4.57 2.64 -5.53
N SER A 140 3.22 2.66 -5.87
CA SER A 140 2.27 3.43 -6.79
C SER A 140 0.90 3.68 -6.17
N PHE A 141 0.49 4.95 -6.13
CA PHE A 141 -0.66 5.53 -6.84
C PHE A 141 -1.00 6.87 -6.18
N ALA A 142 -1.27 7.90 -6.97
CA ALA A 142 -1.34 9.29 -6.55
C ALA A 142 -2.73 9.75 -6.04
N LEU A 143 -2.75 10.52 -4.95
CA LEU A 143 -3.32 11.88 -4.87
C LEU A 143 -2.94 12.54 -3.52
N LEU A 144 -2.64 13.85 -3.60
CA LEU A 144 -2.20 14.78 -2.53
C LEU A 144 -3.26 14.89 -1.40
N THR A 145 -2.96 15.23 -0.15
CA THR A 145 -2.45 16.53 0.33
C THR A 145 -2.06 16.41 1.82
N THR A 146 -1.08 17.21 2.25
CA THR A 146 -0.57 17.36 3.63
C THR A 146 -1.61 17.84 4.64
N CYS A 147 -1.55 17.36 5.90
CA CYS A 147 -1.64 18.16 7.14
C CYS A 147 -1.50 17.32 8.43
N PHE A 148 -0.94 17.94 9.47
CA PHE A 148 -0.67 17.42 10.82
C PHE A 148 -1.94 17.36 11.69
N PHE A 149 -2.07 16.35 12.59
CA PHE A 149 -2.28 16.45 14.06
C PHE A 149 -2.60 15.06 14.69
N ASP A 150 -2.22 14.88 15.96
CA ASP A 150 -2.26 13.66 16.80
C ASP A 150 -3.60 13.36 17.52
N ILE A 151 -3.77 12.11 18.04
CA ILE A 151 -4.64 11.57 19.14
C ILE A 151 -6.10 11.14 18.76
N ILE A 152 -6.74 10.02 19.16
CA ILE A 152 -6.46 8.70 19.82
C ILE A 152 -7.81 7.88 19.89
N LEU A 153 -7.75 6.53 19.93
CA LEU A 153 -8.72 5.49 20.40
C LEU A 153 -10.06 5.20 19.67
N GLU A 154 -10.19 4.02 19.05
CA GLU A 154 -10.93 2.83 19.57
C GLU A 154 -10.66 1.61 18.65
N LEU A 155 -10.76 0.40 19.22
CA LEU A 155 -10.07 -0.83 18.79
C LEU A 155 -10.96 -1.82 18.02
N PHE A 156 -10.81 -1.94 16.70
CA PHE A 156 -10.72 -3.24 16.01
C PHE A 156 -9.50 -3.20 15.06
N SER A 157 -9.19 -4.31 14.37
CA SER A 157 -7.99 -4.38 13.52
C SER A 157 -8.32 -4.73 12.08
N VAL A 158 -7.89 -3.87 11.16
CA VAL A 158 -7.91 -4.17 9.73
C VAL A 158 -6.61 -4.88 9.36
N PHE A 159 -6.67 -6.20 9.17
CA PHE A 159 -5.52 -7.05 8.82
C PHE A 159 -4.26 -6.83 9.69
N GLY A 160 -4.45 -6.53 10.99
CA GLY A 160 -3.37 -6.32 11.95
C GLY A 160 -2.95 -4.86 12.21
N ALA A 161 -3.49 -3.88 11.46
CA ALA A 161 -3.33 -2.45 11.69
C ALA A 161 -4.53 -1.86 12.49
N ASN A 162 -4.54 -0.55 12.72
CA ASN A 162 -5.63 0.19 13.35
C ASN A 162 -6.78 0.48 12.36
N ASP A 163 -7.97 0.73 12.89
CA ASP A 163 -9.20 0.88 12.08
C ASP A 163 -9.46 2.26 11.52
N TYR A 164 -8.82 3.29 12.09
CA TYR A 164 -8.95 4.67 11.62
C TYR A 164 -7.64 5.07 10.97
N TRP A 165 -7.70 5.43 9.70
CA TRP A 165 -6.54 5.90 8.97
C TRP A 165 -6.91 7.05 8.05
N THR A 166 -5.95 7.94 7.84
CA THR A 166 -6.03 8.98 6.82
C THR A 166 -5.11 8.56 5.68
N GLY A 167 -5.70 8.16 4.55
CA GLY A 167 -4.99 7.68 3.37
C GLY A 167 -5.69 6.48 2.70
N MET A 168 -4.89 5.59 2.13
CA MET A 168 -5.34 4.44 1.33
C MET A 168 -4.98 3.12 2.02
N GLY A 169 -5.96 2.21 2.09
CA GLY A 169 -5.79 0.81 2.42
C GLY A 169 -6.14 -0.06 1.22
N LEU A 170 -5.28 -1.02 0.89
CA LEU A 170 -5.53 -2.08 -0.10
C LEU A 170 -5.58 -3.41 0.65
N PHE A 171 -6.71 -4.10 0.56
CA PHE A 171 -7.01 -5.31 1.30
C PHE A 171 -7.09 -6.48 0.37
N LEU A 172 -6.38 -7.55 0.70
CA LEU A 172 -6.44 -8.84 0.04
C LEU A 172 -7.09 -9.80 1.03
N ASP A 173 -8.42 -9.87 0.98
CA ASP A 173 -9.20 -10.67 1.90
C ASP A 173 -9.36 -12.10 1.36
N SER A 174 -9.10 -13.06 2.24
CA SER A 174 -9.16 -14.49 1.91
C SER A 174 -10.27 -15.24 2.65
N PHE A 175 -10.86 -14.62 3.66
CA PHE A 175 -11.92 -15.22 4.46
C PHE A 175 -13.25 -14.55 4.14
N ASP A 176 -14.31 -15.35 4.08
CA ASP A 176 -15.67 -14.92 3.78
C ASP A 176 -16.41 -14.70 5.09
N ASN A 177 -16.38 -13.46 5.60
CA ASN A 177 -16.99 -13.14 6.88
C ASN A 177 -18.52 -12.99 6.76
N ASP A 178 -19.02 -12.56 5.60
CA ASP A 178 -20.42 -12.25 5.34
C ASP A 178 -21.22 -13.42 4.72
N ALA A 179 -20.54 -14.53 4.42
CA ALA A 179 -21.06 -15.74 3.79
C ALA A 179 -21.65 -15.53 2.39
N GLN A 180 -21.26 -14.45 1.69
CA GLN A 180 -21.72 -14.14 0.34
C GLN A 180 -20.95 -14.91 -0.75
N LYS A 181 -19.91 -15.66 -0.40
CA LYS A 181 -19.08 -16.47 -1.32
C LYS A 181 -18.41 -15.66 -2.41
N ASN A 182 -17.97 -14.45 -2.08
CA ASN A 182 -17.29 -13.51 -2.98
C ASN A 182 -15.77 -13.41 -2.73
N ASN A 183 -15.22 -14.18 -1.78
CA ASN A 183 -13.79 -14.22 -1.43
C ASN A 183 -13.06 -15.38 -2.14
N PRO A 184 -11.75 -15.28 -2.40
CA PRO A 184 -10.87 -14.16 -2.08
C PRO A 184 -11.12 -12.95 -2.98
N PHE A 185 -11.07 -11.75 -2.40
CA PHE A 185 -11.22 -10.51 -3.17
C PHE A 185 -10.15 -9.49 -2.80
N ILE A 186 -10.03 -8.47 -3.65
CA ILE A 186 -9.15 -7.33 -3.43
C ILE A 186 -10.02 -6.08 -3.37
N ALA A 187 -9.91 -5.32 -2.30
CA ALA A 187 -10.60 -4.04 -2.15
C ALA A 187 -9.61 -2.91 -1.86
N LEU A 188 -9.98 -1.72 -2.30
CA LEU A 188 -9.29 -0.48 -2.01
C LEU A 188 -10.25 0.43 -1.25
N MET A 189 -9.79 0.97 -0.13
CA MET A 189 -10.54 1.91 0.69
C MET A 189 -9.71 3.17 0.93
N ILE A 190 -10.28 4.30 0.57
CA ILE A 190 -9.78 5.62 0.96
C ILE A 190 -10.52 6.07 2.20
N ASN A 191 -9.77 6.53 3.20
CA ASN A 191 -10.31 6.97 4.46
C ASN A 191 -9.68 8.32 4.83
N ASP A 192 -10.48 9.20 5.40
CA ASP A 192 -10.06 10.50 5.92
C ASP A 192 -9.74 10.45 7.42
N GLY A 193 -9.96 9.29 8.07
CA GLY A 193 -9.81 9.07 9.50
C GLY A 193 -11.14 9.00 10.25
N THR A 194 -12.28 9.17 9.55
CA THR A 194 -13.61 9.16 10.17
C THR A 194 -14.34 7.83 10.05
N ARG A 195 -14.03 7.03 9.02
CA ARG A 195 -14.74 5.78 8.76
C ARG A 195 -14.05 4.61 9.42
N GLN A 196 -14.83 3.68 9.93
CA GLN A 196 -14.34 2.40 10.42
C GLN A 196 -14.53 1.35 9.33
N TYR A 197 -13.51 0.51 9.09
CA TYR A 197 -13.67 -0.66 8.25
C TYR A 197 -14.52 -1.72 8.96
N ASP A 198 -15.63 -2.12 8.34
CA ASP A 198 -16.47 -3.18 8.88
C ASP A 198 -15.96 -4.56 8.42
N HIS A 199 -15.25 -5.24 9.30
CA HIS A 199 -14.74 -6.58 9.05
C HIS A 199 -15.82 -7.67 9.09
N GLN A 200 -17.05 -7.38 9.54
CA GLN A 200 -18.14 -8.36 9.50
C GLN A 200 -18.78 -8.44 8.11
N THR A 201 -18.68 -7.37 7.34
CA THR A 201 -19.28 -7.24 6.01
C THR A 201 -18.23 -7.12 4.90
N ASP A 202 -16.99 -7.55 5.18
CA ASP A 202 -15.88 -7.51 4.21
C ASP A 202 -15.66 -6.10 3.61
N GLY A 203 -15.95 -5.07 4.41
CA GLY A 203 -15.83 -3.67 3.99
C GLY A 203 -16.95 -3.18 3.07
N SER A 204 -18.08 -3.88 2.96
CA SER A 204 -19.24 -3.41 2.21
C SER A 204 -19.93 -2.25 2.94
N GLN A 205 -19.56 -1.02 2.59
CA GLN A 205 -20.21 0.22 3.03
C GLN A 205 -20.41 1.18 1.87
#